data_AF-A0A8S8YIG3-F1
#
_entry.id   AF-A0A8S8YIG3-F1
#
_cell.length_a   1.000
_cell.length_b   1.000
_cell.length_c   1.000
_cell.angle_alpha   90.00
_cell.angle_beta   90.00
_cell.angle_gamma   90.00
#
_symmetry.space_group_name_H-M   'P 1'
#
loop_
_entity.id
_entity.type
_entity.pdbx_description
1 polymer ?
#
loop_
_entity_poly.entity_id
_entity_poly.type
_entity_poly.pdbx_seq_one_letter_code
_entity_poly.pdbx_strand_id
1 'polypeptide(L)'
;MAPYSTAGNIHPVYDGPYPILFDAVEGDTNFGSSFNLNIDGELETTQEYSNGDIAAALHSLSQNQSIADPLTGETWAERVDKSIAFNDENQIQFIRMEVLIEVKTSSDSSAVLAAFRSTVDNFANSGLIDADVHVAGESVSLEAVLDGLTESQVQSTLISLAVCFTVLLALTRRIGPALIIVLPVGVAATWVVGAMALLNLNWNVMTVMVTALTIGLGIDYSIHVWRRFEAMKSKEGDVWSGLREMYASTGVALVLSAGTTVCGFSVLLMSQMPVVQEFGLVTAITVFFSLVLAMVLLPVFLILDSQSKNGTQAS
;
A
#
# COMPACT_ATOMS: atom_id res chain seq x y z
N MET A 1 15.03 -8.67 -21.42
CA MET A 1 15.68 -9.98 -21.65
C MET A 1 16.53 -10.22 -20.43
N ALA A 2 15.98 -10.90 -19.41
CA ALA A 2 16.70 -11.23 -18.19
C ALA A 2 16.52 -12.73 -17.93
N PRO A 3 17.60 -13.50 -18.00
CA PRO A 3 17.86 -14.59 -17.07
C PRO A 3 19.04 -14.12 -16.19
N TYR A 4 19.28 -14.59 -14.97
CA TYR A 4 19.97 -15.84 -14.69
C TYR A 4 19.96 -16.08 -13.17
N SER A 5 19.75 -17.33 -12.79
CA SER A 5 19.95 -17.89 -11.45
C SER A 5 21.45 -18.00 -11.14
N THR A 6 21.83 -17.78 -9.88
CA THR A 6 23.22 -17.78 -9.36
C THR A 6 23.85 -19.17 -9.22
N ALA A 7 23.18 -20.25 -9.63
CA ALA A 7 23.77 -21.59 -9.56
C ALA A 7 24.77 -21.81 -10.70
N GLY A 8 26.03 -21.36 -10.51
CA GLY A 8 27.18 -21.70 -11.36
C GLY A 8 27.76 -20.59 -12.24
N ASN A 9 27.37 -19.32 -12.05
CA ASN A 9 28.00 -18.19 -12.75
C ASN A 9 29.19 -17.64 -11.93
N ILE A 10 30.33 -17.46 -12.61
CA ILE A 10 31.55 -16.86 -12.04
C ILE A 10 31.36 -15.35 -11.77
N HIS A 11 30.48 -14.69 -12.53
CA HIS A 11 30.18 -13.27 -12.36
C HIS A 11 28.94 -13.06 -11.49
N PRO A 12 28.99 -12.16 -10.49
CA PRO A 12 27.83 -11.79 -9.69
C PRO A 12 26.74 -11.12 -10.53
N VAL A 13 25.48 -11.38 -10.20
CA VAL A 13 24.30 -10.80 -10.88
C VAL A 13 23.75 -9.63 -10.05
N TYR A 14 24.60 -8.64 -9.80
CA TYR A 14 24.25 -7.37 -9.17
C TYR A 14 25.28 -6.31 -9.58
N ASP A 15 24.93 -5.03 -9.47
CA ASP A 15 25.87 -3.93 -9.68
C ASP A 15 26.39 -3.42 -8.34
N GLY A 16 27.70 -3.18 -8.25
CA GLY A 16 28.34 -2.71 -7.03
C GLY A 16 29.87 -2.79 -7.08
N PRO A 17 30.56 -2.58 -5.94
CA PRO A 17 32.02 -2.50 -5.89
C PRO A 17 32.72 -3.81 -6.30
N TYR A 18 32.14 -4.97 -5.97
CA TYR A 18 32.77 -6.25 -6.27
C TYR A 18 32.82 -6.56 -7.78
N PRO A 19 31.72 -6.52 -8.56
CA PRO A 19 31.79 -6.69 -10.01
C PRO A 19 32.78 -5.74 -10.69
N ILE A 20 32.83 -4.48 -10.25
CA ILE A 20 33.77 -3.48 -10.79
C ILE A 20 35.22 -3.93 -10.56
N LEU A 21 35.56 -4.35 -9.34
CA LEU A 21 36.92 -4.81 -9.02
C LEU A 21 37.25 -6.13 -9.72
N PHE A 22 36.29 -7.06 -9.77
CA PHE A 22 36.46 -8.33 -10.47
C PHE A 22 36.80 -8.09 -11.95
N ASP A 23 35.99 -7.31 -12.66
CA ASP A 23 36.22 -7.01 -14.08
C ASP A 23 37.56 -6.27 -14.29
N ALA A 24 37.95 -5.38 -13.38
CA ALA A 24 39.19 -4.62 -13.49
C ALA A 24 40.43 -5.49 -13.31
N VAL A 25 40.40 -6.42 -12.35
CA VAL A 25 41.50 -7.37 -12.09
C VAL A 25 41.56 -8.45 -13.17
N GLU A 26 40.41 -8.91 -13.68
CA GLU A 26 40.33 -9.85 -14.80
C GLU A 26 40.84 -9.22 -16.10
N GLY A 27 40.50 -7.96 -16.35
CA GLY A 27 40.92 -7.21 -17.54
C GLY A 27 42.39 -6.79 -17.53
N ASP A 28 42.98 -6.55 -16.35
CA ASP A 28 44.39 -6.19 -16.18
C ASP A 28 45.00 -6.78 -14.90
N THR A 29 45.78 -7.85 -15.05
CA THR A 29 46.46 -8.49 -13.92
C THR A 29 47.48 -7.58 -13.23
N ASN A 30 48.02 -6.56 -13.93
CA ASN A 30 48.92 -5.58 -13.31
C ASN A 30 48.16 -4.61 -12.40
N PHE A 31 46.91 -4.27 -12.77
CA PHE A 31 46.02 -3.52 -11.89
C PHE A 31 45.79 -4.29 -10.59
N GLY A 32 45.42 -5.57 -10.68
CA GLY A 32 45.26 -6.42 -9.49
C GLY A 32 46.52 -6.47 -8.62
N SER A 33 47.68 -6.72 -9.23
CA SER A 33 48.97 -6.75 -8.52
C SER A 33 49.31 -5.42 -7.83
N SER A 34 48.92 -4.28 -8.41
CA SER A 34 49.20 -2.95 -7.85
C SER A 34 48.39 -2.65 -6.59
N PHE A 35 47.27 -3.35 -6.39
CA PHE A 35 46.36 -3.19 -5.25
C PHE A 35 46.23 -4.48 -4.43
N ASN A 36 47.18 -5.42 -4.56
CA ASN A 36 47.20 -6.67 -3.80
C ASN A 36 45.94 -7.53 -3.97
N LEU A 37 45.35 -7.51 -5.18
CA LEU A 37 44.18 -8.30 -5.57
C LEU A 37 44.56 -9.33 -6.64
N ASN A 38 43.94 -10.50 -6.58
CA ASN A 38 44.07 -11.55 -7.59
C ASN A 38 42.73 -12.27 -7.81
N ILE A 39 42.61 -13.03 -8.90
CA ILE A 39 41.46 -13.90 -9.17
C ILE A 39 41.93 -15.36 -9.25
N ASP A 40 41.41 -16.22 -8.37
CA ASP A 40 41.53 -17.68 -8.44
C ASP A 40 40.13 -18.32 -8.33
N GLY A 41 39.30 -18.05 -9.34
CA GLY A 41 37.87 -18.38 -9.35
C GLY A 41 37.00 -17.31 -8.70
N GLU A 42 37.44 -16.73 -7.58
CA GLU A 42 36.84 -15.56 -6.93
C GLU A 42 37.89 -14.46 -6.73
N LEU A 43 37.44 -13.23 -6.48
CA LEU A 43 38.32 -12.11 -6.12
C LEU A 43 38.92 -12.34 -4.73
N GLU A 44 40.24 -12.48 -4.66
CA GLU A 44 41.00 -12.75 -3.45
C GLU A 44 42.05 -11.66 -3.16
N THR A 45 42.39 -11.51 -1.89
CA THR A 45 43.47 -10.64 -1.43
C THR A 45 44.79 -11.39 -1.33
N THR A 46 45.89 -10.78 -1.74
CA THR A 46 47.23 -11.38 -1.57
C THR A 46 47.74 -11.24 -0.13
N GLN A 47 48.88 -11.87 0.18
CA GLN A 47 49.52 -11.75 1.50
C GLN A 47 50.02 -10.34 1.84
N GLU A 48 50.19 -9.48 0.83
CA GLU A 48 50.64 -8.09 1.00
C GLU A 48 49.48 -7.10 1.15
N TYR A 49 48.24 -7.60 1.13
CA TYR A 49 47.04 -6.78 1.25
C TYR A 49 47.00 -5.97 2.54
N SER A 50 46.67 -4.69 2.40
CA SER A 50 46.55 -3.74 3.50
C SER A 50 45.17 -3.07 3.52
N ASN A 51 44.73 -2.66 4.72
CA ASN A 51 43.49 -1.91 4.86
C ASN A 51 43.60 -0.59 4.10
N GLY A 52 42.76 -0.43 3.07
CA GLY A 52 42.74 0.74 2.19
C GLY A 52 43.04 0.41 0.73
N ASP A 53 43.60 -0.76 0.43
CA ASP A 53 43.94 -1.14 -0.95
C ASP A 53 42.70 -1.19 -1.85
N ILE A 54 41.57 -1.71 -1.36
CA ILE A 54 40.28 -1.69 -2.06
C ILE A 54 39.82 -0.25 -2.36
N ALA A 55 39.89 0.64 -1.36
CA ALA A 55 39.48 2.03 -1.55
C ALA A 55 40.39 2.75 -2.56
N ALA A 56 41.69 2.48 -2.52
CA ALA A 56 42.66 3.01 -3.48
C ALA A 56 42.43 2.48 -4.90
N ALA A 57 42.12 1.19 -5.05
CA ALA A 57 41.79 0.57 -6.33
C ALA A 57 40.54 1.22 -6.96
N LEU A 58 39.47 1.33 -6.18
CA LEU A 58 38.22 1.95 -6.62
C LEU A 58 38.40 3.44 -6.95
N HIS A 59 39.19 4.17 -6.16
CA HIS A 59 39.52 5.55 -6.45
C HIS A 59 40.41 5.69 -7.70
N SER A 60 41.31 4.74 -7.98
CA SER A 60 42.05 4.72 -9.24
C SER A 60 41.14 4.50 -10.44
N LEU A 61 40.11 3.65 -10.30
CA LEU A 61 39.12 3.41 -11.35
C LEU A 61 38.17 4.60 -11.53
N SER A 62 37.85 5.35 -10.47
CA SER A 62 36.99 6.54 -10.58
C SER A 62 37.61 7.65 -11.44
N GLN A 63 38.94 7.64 -11.62
CA GLN A 63 39.67 8.59 -12.48
C GLN A 63 39.92 8.05 -13.89
N ASN A 64 39.55 6.80 -14.17
CA ASN A 64 39.85 6.13 -15.42
C ASN A 64 38.72 6.33 -16.46
N GLN A 65 39.02 7.09 -17.52
CA GLN A 65 38.09 7.41 -18.60
C GLN A 65 38.11 6.41 -19.76
N SER A 66 38.82 5.29 -19.62
CA SER A 66 38.76 4.20 -20.60
C SER A 66 37.45 3.43 -20.48
N ILE A 67 37.01 2.86 -21.60
CA ILE A 67 35.78 2.07 -21.69
C ILE A 67 35.95 0.81 -20.85
N ALA A 68 35.09 0.66 -19.85
CA ALA A 68 35.01 -0.52 -19.00
C ALA A 68 34.10 -1.58 -19.62
N ASP A 69 32.99 -1.15 -20.23
CA ASP A 69 32.03 -2.04 -20.88
C ASP A 69 31.81 -1.62 -22.34
N PRO A 70 32.30 -2.41 -23.32
CA PRO A 70 32.12 -2.12 -24.73
C PRO A 70 30.66 -2.15 -25.22
N LEU A 71 29.75 -2.83 -24.52
CA LEU A 71 28.35 -2.96 -24.91
C LEU A 71 27.54 -1.72 -24.55
N THR A 72 27.74 -1.20 -23.35
CA THR A 72 27.08 0.02 -22.87
C THR A 72 27.83 1.29 -23.25
N GLY A 73 29.15 1.19 -23.51
CA GLY A 73 30.04 2.30 -23.78
C GLY A 73 30.52 3.03 -22.51
N GLU A 74 30.22 2.47 -21.33
CA GLU A 74 30.51 3.11 -20.05
C GLU A 74 31.99 3.04 -19.70
N THR A 75 32.51 4.13 -19.15
CA THR A 75 33.87 4.21 -18.62
C THR A 75 33.98 3.61 -17.22
N TRP A 76 35.21 3.29 -16.79
CA TRP A 76 35.46 2.86 -15.41
C TRP A 76 35.02 3.92 -14.40
N ALA A 77 35.29 5.19 -14.70
CA ALA A 77 34.87 6.33 -13.90
C ALA A 77 33.34 6.35 -13.70
N GLU A 78 32.57 6.20 -14.78
CA GLU A 78 31.10 6.18 -14.71
C GLU A 78 30.56 4.98 -13.93
N ARG A 79 31.16 3.78 -14.08
CA ARG A 79 30.76 2.59 -13.32
C ARG A 79 30.99 2.77 -11.81
N VAL A 80 32.13 3.35 -11.43
CA VAL A 80 32.45 3.62 -10.02
C VAL A 80 31.52 4.69 -9.46
N ASP A 81 31.30 5.80 -10.17
CA ASP A 81 30.47 6.93 -9.71
C ASP A 81 29.00 6.52 -9.44
N LYS A 82 28.48 5.54 -10.19
CA LYS A 82 27.14 4.97 -9.95
C LYS A 82 27.02 4.15 -8.66
N SER A 83 28.13 3.65 -8.15
CA SER A 83 28.17 2.66 -7.06
C SER A 83 28.86 3.19 -5.80
N ILE A 84 29.74 4.18 -5.90
CA ILE A 84 30.63 4.60 -4.82
C ILE A 84 30.80 6.11 -4.85
N ALA A 85 30.60 6.75 -3.71
CA ALA A 85 30.92 8.15 -3.51
C ALA A 85 32.08 8.30 -2.54
N PHE A 86 33.06 9.13 -2.90
CA PHE A 86 34.22 9.45 -2.07
C PHE A 86 34.07 10.83 -1.43
N ASN A 87 34.65 11.03 -0.26
CA ASN A 87 34.81 12.34 0.35
C ASN A 87 36.05 13.08 -0.21
N ASP A 88 36.27 14.32 0.24
CA ASP A 88 37.41 15.15 -0.19
C ASP A 88 38.79 14.56 0.19
N GLU A 89 38.82 13.57 1.09
CA GLU A 89 40.03 12.84 1.52
C GLU A 89 40.20 11.48 0.81
N ASN A 90 39.42 11.24 -0.26
CA ASN A 90 39.39 9.98 -1.04
C ASN A 90 38.96 8.74 -0.24
N GLN A 91 38.25 8.93 0.88
CA GLN A 91 37.65 7.84 1.64
C GLN A 91 36.24 7.57 1.12
N ILE A 92 35.84 6.30 1.12
CA ILE A 92 34.50 5.89 0.71
C ILE A 92 33.49 6.42 1.74
N GLN A 93 32.55 7.25 1.27
CA GLN A 93 31.47 7.79 2.08
C GLN A 93 30.17 7.01 1.89
N PHE A 94 29.87 6.60 0.65
CA PHE A 94 28.67 5.83 0.32
C PHE A 94 29.00 4.67 -0.61
N ILE A 95 28.37 3.53 -0.36
CA ILE A 95 28.36 2.38 -1.26
C ILE A 95 26.91 2.07 -1.62
N ARG A 96 26.64 1.98 -2.92
CA ARG A 96 25.39 1.56 -3.50
C ARG A 96 25.58 0.19 -4.15
N MET A 97 24.73 -0.75 -3.78
CA MET A 97 24.61 -2.05 -4.43
C MET A 97 23.21 -2.15 -5.02
N GLU A 98 23.12 -2.46 -6.30
CA GLU A 98 21.86 -2.55 -7.03
C GLU A 98 21.58 -4.01 -7.41
N VAL A 99 20.44 -4.50 -6.96
CA VAL A 99 19.96 -5.86 -7.26
C VAL A 99 18.64 -5.73 -8.01
N LEU A 100 18.63 -6.15 -9.27
CA LEU A 100 17.41 -6.20 -10.06
C LEU A 100 16.65 -7.49 -9.75
N ILE A 101 15.42 -7.34 -9.26
CA ILE A 101 14.51 -8.44 -8.99
C ILE A 101 13.31 -8.37 -9.93
N GLU A 102 12.97 -9.50 -10.54
CA GLU A 102 11.72 -9.62 -11.31
C GLU A 102 10.67 -10.28 -10.43
N VAL A 103 9.59 -9.55 -10.16
CA VAL A 103 8.54 -9.97 -9.23
C VAL A 103 7.19 -9.91 -9.93
N LYS A 104 6.37 -10.96 -9.77
CA LYS A 104 5.09 -11.09 -10.48
C LYS A 104 3.89 -10.63 -9.66
N THR A 105 3.95 -10.69 -8.34
CA THR A 105 2.83 -10.39 -7.45
C THR A 105 3.23 -9.51 -6.27
N SER A 106 2.27 -8.82 -5.65
CA SER A 106 2.50 -7.99 -4.46
C SER A 106 2.96 -8.81 -3.26
N SER A 107 2.48 -10.04 -3.10
CA SER A 107 2.95 -10.95 -2.04
C SER A 107 4.39 -11.38 -2.25
N ASP A 108 4.78 -11.65 -3.50
CA ASP A 108 6.17 -11.99 -3.82
C ASP A 108 7.08 -10.78 -3.55
N SER A 109 6.62 -9.56 -3.85
CA SER A 109 7.39 -8.33 -3.62
C SER A 109 7.66 -8.13 -2.15
N SER A 110 6.65 -8.26 -1.29
CA SER A 110 6.82 -8.12 0.16
C SER A 110 7.68 -9.24 0.74
N ALA A 111 7.54 -10.48 0.26
CA ALA A 111 8.39 -11.59 0.70
C ALA A 111 9.88 -11.37 0.36
N VAL A 112 10.17 -10.91 -0.87
CA VAL A 112 11.55 -10.59 -1.29
C VAL A 112 12.10 -9.40 -0.50
N LEU A 113 11.32 -8.34 -0.33
CA LEU A 113 11.71 -7.18 0.49
C LEU A 113 12.00 -7.56 1.95
N ALA A 114 11.16 -8.41 2.55
CA ALA A 114 11.35 -8.90 3.90
C ALA A 114 12.64 -9.74 4.03
N ALA A 115 12.90 -10.62 3.06
CA ALA A 115 14.15 -11.39 3.02
C ALA A 115 15.38 -10.46 2.86
N PHE A 116 15.28 -9.43 2.02
CA PHE A 116 16.36 -8.46 1.80
C PHE A 116 16.64 -7.64 3.06
N ARG A 117 15.59 -7.11 3.70
CA ARG A 117 15.69 -6.40 4.98
C ARG A 117 16.31 -7.27 6.05
N SER A 118 15.83 -8.52 6.21
CA SER A 118 16.41 -9.44 7.20
C SER A 118 17.88 -9.72 6.94
N THR A 119 18.29 -9.86 5.68
CA THR A 119 19.70 -10.07 5.31
C THR A 119 20.53 -8.83 5.65
N VAL A 120 20.03 -7.64 5.31
CA VAL A 120 20.68 -6.37 5.61
C VAL A 120 20.78 -6.11 7.11
N ASP A 121 19.72 -6.37 7.87
CA ASP A 121 19.70 -6.21 9.33
C ASP A 121 20.70 -7.17 9.99
N ASN A 122 20.77 -8.43 9.53
CA ASN A 122 21.75 -9.38 10.02
C ASN A 122 23.18 -8.94 9.68
N PHE A 123 23.40 -8.40 8.48
CA PHE A 123 24.69 -7.89 8.06
C PHE A 123 25.12 -6.64 8.85
N ALA A 124 24.22 -5.67 9.03
CA ALA A 124 24.46 -4.46 9.83
C ALA A 124 24.75 -4.78 11.30
N ASN A 125 24.03 -5.75 11.87
CA ASN A 125 24.21 -6.16 13.28
C ASN A 125 25.33 -7.20 13.49
N SER A 126 26.00 -7.65 12.45
CA SER A 126 27.07 -8.67 12.55
C SER A 126 28.32 -8.17 13.26
N GLY A 127 28.50 -6.85 13.40
CA GLY A 127 29.71 -6.22 13.90
C GLY A 127 30.90 -6.29 12.93
N LEU A 128 30.67 -6.76 11.70
CA LEU A 128 31.69 -6.84 10.64
C LEU A 128 31.93 -5.49 9.94
N ILE A 129 30.97 -4.57 10.06
CA ILE A 129 31.01 -3.26 9.41
C ILE A 129 30.70 -2.16 10.43
N ASP A 130 31.38 -1.02 10.28
CA ASP A 130 31.10 0.23 11.01
C ASP A 130 30.39 1.21 10.06
N ALA A 131 29.21 0.81 9.59
CA ALA A 131 28.43 1.57 8.61
C ALA A 131 26.93 1.33 8.77
N ASP A 132 26.15 2.38 8.49
CA ASP A 132 24.69 2.30 8.47
C ASP A 132 24.20 1.76 7.12
N VAL A 133 23.57 0.58 7.13
CA VAL A 133 23.07 -0.06 5.90
C VAL A 133 21.56 0.16 5.77
N HIS A 134 21.14 0.63 4.60
CA HIS A 134 19.74 0.93 4.31
C HIS A 134 19.30 0.24 3.01
N VAL A 135 18.05 -0.22 2.98
CA VAL A 135 17.42 -0.76 1.76
C VAL A 135 16.58 0.33 1.13
N ALA A 136 16.83 0.63 -0.15
CA ALA A 136 16.08 1.62 -0.92
C ALA A 136 15.66 1.05 -2.29
N GLY A 137 14.66 1.67 -2.90
CA GLY A 137 14.15 1.26 -4.21
C GLY A 137 12.67 1.58 -4.39
N GLU A 138 12.18 1.42 -5.61
CA GLU A 138 10.78 1.65 -5.95
C GLU A 138 9.87 0.71 -5.15
N SER A 139 10.23 -0.57 -5.06
CA SER A 139 9.47 -1.57 -4.30
C SER A 139 9.44 -1.26 -2.80
N VAL A 140 10.55 -0.75 -2.23
CA VAL A 140 10.63 -0.33 -0.82
C VAL A 140 9.71 0.86 -0.56
N SER A 141 9.72 1.83 -1.49
CA SER A 141 8.92 3.05 -1.40
C SER A 141 7.43 2.72 -1.54
N LEU A 142 7.09 1.82 -2.47
CA LEU A 142 5.72 1.35 -2.67
C LEU A 142 5.22 0.59 -1.45
N GLU A 143 6.00 -0.33 -0.88
CA GLU A 143 5.62 -1.05 0.35
C GLU A 143 5.42 -0.09 1.52
N ALA A 144 6.34 0.86 1.74
CA ALA A 144 6.18 1.86 2.80
C ALA A 144 4.93 2.73 2.62
N VAL A 145 4.59 3.08 1.37
CA VAL A 145 3.34 3.77 1.04
C VAL A 145 2.13 2.88 1.31
N LEU A 146 2.15 1.61 0.89
CA LEU A 146 1.04 0.68 1.09
C LEU A 146 0.82 0.36 2.57
N ASP A 147 1.87 0.09 3.35
CA ASP A 147 1.80 -0.14 4.79
C ASP A 147 1.23 1.10 5.49
N GLY A 148 1.81 2.28 5.21
CA GLY A 148 1.32 3.55 5.74
C GLY A 148 -0.14 3.82 5.38
N LEU A 149 -0.59 3.44 4.17
CA LEU A 149 -1.98 3.55 3.74
C LEU A 149 -2.88 2.58 4.53
N THR A 150 -2.48 1.33 4.74
CA THR A 150 -3.30 0.36 5.48
C THR A 150 -3.48 0.75 6.95
N GLU A 151 -2.40 1.17 7.62
CA GLU A 151 -2.44 1.65 9.00
C GLU A 151 -3.32 2.91 9.12
N SER A 152 -3.05 3.90 8.25
CA SER A 152 -3.83 5.14 8.18
C SER A 152 -5.30 4.87 7.86
N GLN A 153 -5.62 3.85 7.06
CA GLN A 153 -6.98 3.47 6.72
C GLN A 153 -7.74 2.94 7.94
N VAL A 154 -7.14 2.03 8.71
CA VAL A 154 -7.77 1.50 9.93
C VAL A 154 -8.02 2.63 10.93
N GLN A 155 -7.01 3.47 11.17
CA GLN A 155 -7.12 4.58 12.11
C GLN A 155 -8.16 5.61 11.66
N SER A 156 -8.13 6.04 10.39
CA SER A 156 -9.08 7.03 9.85
C SER A 156 -10.52 6.50 9.80
N THR A 157 -10.73 5.21 9.50
CA THR A 157 -12.05 4.56 9.55
C THR A 157 -12.63 4.62 10.96
N LEU A 158 -11.84 4.25 11.97
CA LEU A 158 -12.26 4.28 13.37
C LEU A 158 -12.57 5.70 13.85
N ILE A 159 -11.70 6.66 13.52
CA ILE A 159 -11.92 8.08 13.85
C ILE A 159 -13.19 8.59 13.17
N SER A 160 -13.38 8.31 11.88
CA SER A 160 -14.56 8.75 11.12
C SER A 160 -15.86 8.15 11.69
N LEU A 161 -15.85 6.86 12.05
CA LEU A 161 -16.99 6.21 12.70
C LEU A 161 -17.30 6.81 14.07
N ALA A 162 -16.27 7.11 14.87
CA ALA A 162 -16.42 7.73 16.18
C ALA A 162 -16.96 9.17 16.08
N VAL A 163 -16.46 9.96 15.12
CA VAL A 163 -16.95 11.32 14.85
C VAL A 163 -18.40 11.27 14.38
N CYS A 164 -18.71 10.38 13.43
CA CYS A 164 -20.09 10.15 12.99
C CYS A 164 -21.00 9.80 14.16
N PHE A 165 -20.62 8.82 14.97
CA PHE A 165 -21.40 8.41 16.13
C PHE A 165 -21.63 9.57 17.10
N THR A 166 -20.62 10.41 17.32
CA THR A 166 -20.73 11.60 18.17
C THR A 166 -21.72 12.62 17.60
N VAL A 167 -21.67 12.88 16.29
CA VAL A 167 -22.62 13.78 15.61
C VAL A 167 -24.04 13.22 15.66
N LEU A 168 -24.22 11.92 15.41
CA LEU A 168 -25.50 11.23 15.51
C LEU A 168 -26.03 11.23 16.94
N LEU A 169 -25.16 11.08 17.94
CA LEU A 169 -25.55 11.17 19.35
C LEU A 169 -26.05 12.58 19.69
N ALA A 170 -25.41 13.62 19.15
CA ALA A 170 -25.87 15.00 19.32
C ALA A 170 -27.22 15.26 18.63
N LEU A 171 -27.44 14.70 17.44
CA LEU A 171 -28.68 14.82 16.67
C LEU A 171 -29.85 14.05 17.29
N THR A 172 -29.62 12.77 17.61
CA THR A 172 -30.65 11.87 18.14
C THR A 172 -30.89 12.05 19.65
N ARG A 173 -29.90 12.62 20.37
CA ARG A 173 -29.86 12.79 21.83
C ARG A 173 -30.03 11.48 22.61
N ARG A 174 -29.86 10.33 21.96
CA ARG A 174 -30.06 8.99 22.53
C ARG A 174 -29.08 8.00 21.91
N ILE A 175 -28.39 7.24 22.77
CA ILE A 175 -27.37 6.28 22.35
C ILE A 175 -27.96 5.16 21.47
N GLY A 176 -29.16 4.67 21.79
CA GLY A 176 -29.80 3.57 21.05
C GLY A 176 -30.00 3.87 19.56
N PRO A 177 -30.76 4.93 19.20
CA PRO A 177 -30.93 5.34 17.80
C PRO A 177 -29.62 5.65 17.07
N ALA A 178 -28.67 6.32 17.73
CA ALA A 178 -27.36 6.59 17.14
C ALA A 178 -26.62 5.30 16.74
N LEU A 179 -26.62 4.28 17.61
CA LEU A 179 -26.01 2.99 17.31
C LEU A 179 -26.72 2.25 16.16
N ILE A 180 -28.06 2.27 16.16
CA ILE A 180 -28.88 1.65 15.11
C ILE A 180 -28.59 2.25 13.73
N ILE A 181 -28.37 3.56 13.64
CA ILE A 181 -28.04 4.26 12.38
C ILE A 181 -26.63 3.90 11.89
N VAL A 182 -25.66 3.75 12.79
CA VAL A 182 -24.25 3.47 12.43
C VAL A 182 -24.03 2.01 12.01
N LEU A 183 -24.78 1.05 12.58
CA LEU A 183 -24.60 -0.37 12.31
C LEU A 183 -24.62 -0.75 10.81
N PRO A 184 -25.61 -0.32 10.00
CA PRO A 184 -25.61 -0.56 8.56
C PRO A 184 -24.37 -0.05 7.83
N VAL A 185 -23.80 1.08 8.29
CA VAL A 185 -22.61 1.69 7.70
C VAL A 185 -21.36 0.83 7.95
N GLY A 186 -21.20 0.31 9.17
CA GLY A 186 -20.11 -0.61 9.49
C GLY A 186 -20.19 -1.92 8.70
N VAL A 187 -21.41 -2.45 8.53
CA VAL A 187 -21.64 -3.63 7.68
C VAL A 187 -21.35 -3.31 6.21
N ALA A 188 -21.72 -2.13 5.71
CA ALA A 188 -21.42 -1.71 4.35
C ALA A 188 -19.92 -1.62 4.10
N ALA A 189 -19.16 -0.98 5.01
CA ALA A 189 -17.71 -0.91 4.93
C ALA A 189 -17.08 -2.32 4.90
N THR A 190 -17.57 -3.23 5.74
CA THR A 190 -17.11 -4.63 5.76
C THR A 190 -17.41 -5.34 4.44
N TRP A 191 -18.61 -5.14 3.87
CA TRP A 191 -19.00 -5.73 2.59
C TRP A 191 -18.20 -5.17 1.41
N VAL A 192 -17.84 -3.88 1.42
CA VAL A 192 -16.97 -3.28 0.40
C VAL A 192 -15.59 -3.92 0.42
N VAL A 193 -14.97 -4.03 1.60
CA VAL A 193 -13.67 -4.72 1.75
C VAL A 193 -13.77 -6.19 1.35
N GLY A 194 -14.85 -6.87 1.73
CA GLY A 194 -15.11 -8.26 1.31
C GLY A 194 -15.29 -8.41 -0.20
N ALA A 195 -15.98 -7.47 -0.86
CA ALA A 195 -16.13 -7.47 -2.30
C ALA A 195 -14.81 -7.22 -3.03
N MET A 196 -13.97 -6.32 -2.51
CA MET A 196 -12.61 -6.13 -3.04
C MET A 196 -11.80 -7.43 -2.98
N ALA A 197 -11.86 -8.14 -1.84
CA ALA A 197 -11.19 -9.43 -1.70
C ALA A 197 -11.72 -10.49 -2.69
N LEU A 198 -13.05 -10.57 -2.89
CA LEU A 198 -13.65 -11.52 -3.84
C LEU A 198 -13.33 -11.19 -5.30
N LEU A 199 -13.15 -9.90 -5.63
CA LEU A 199 -12.82 -9.43 -6.97
C LEU A 199 -11.30 -9.39 -7.24
N ASN A 200 -10.47 -9.81 -6.27
CA ASN A 200 -9.00 -9.72 -6.32
C ASN A 200 -8.50 -8.30 -6.62
N LEU A 201 -9.14 -7.29 -6.03
CA LEU A 201 -8.73 -5.89 -6.16
C LEU A 201 -7.68 -5.54 -5.11
N ASN A 202 -6.60 -4.90 -5.55
CA ASN A 202 -5.52 -4.47 -4.67
C ASN A 202 -5.85 -3.14 -3.97
N TRP A 203 -5.30 -2.94 -2.77
CA TRP A 203 -5.34 -1.64 -2.12
C TRP A 203 -4.47 -0.64 -2.85
N ASN A 204 -5.01 0.55 -3.12
CA ASN A 204 -4.28 1.67 -3.67
C ASN A 204 -4.82 2.99 -3.09
N VAL A 205 -4.14 4.10 -3.41
CA VAL A 205 -4.49 5.44 -2.93
C VAL A 205 -5.97 5.79 -3.22
N MET A 206 -6.51 5.33 -4.35
CA MET A 206 -7.89 5.62 -4.74
C MET A 206 -8.91 4.75 -3.99
N THR A 207 -8.65 3.46 -3.78
CA THR A 207 -9.57 2.58 -3.02
C THR A 207 -9.64 2.99 -1.55
N VAL A 208 -8.55 3.54 -0.99
CA VAL A 208 -8.51 4.17 0.33
C VAL A 208 -9.44 5.39 0.42
N MET A 209 -9.67 6.12 -0.68
CA MET A 209 -10.67 7.19 -0.66
C MET A 209 -12.10 6.63 -0.63
N VAL A 210 -12.33 5.44 -1.19
CA VAL A 210 -13.68 4.84 -1.27
C VAL A 210 -14.22 4.40 0.08
N THR A 211 -13.36 3.95 0.99
CA THR A 211 -13.76 3.62 2.37
C THR A 211 -14.27 4.84 3.12
N ALA A 212 -13.63 6.00 2.96
CA ALA A 212 -14.10 7.27 3.53
C ALA A 212 -15.44 7.68 2.92
N LEU A 213 -15.60 7.52 1.59
CA LEU A 213 -16.88 7.71 0.90
C LEU A 213 -17.96 6.75 1.40
N THR A 214 -17.60 5.50 1.72
CA THR A 214 -18.53 4.49 2.24
C THR A 214 -19.16 4.95 3.54
N ILE A 215 -18.36 5.52 4.43
CA ILE A 215 -18.86 6.07 5.69
C ILE A 215 -19.82 7.23 5.41
N GLY A 216 -19.40 8.22 4.62
CA GLY A 216 -20.24 9.38 4.29
C GLY A 216 -21.58 9.00 3.65
N LEU A 217 -21.55 8.25 2.56
CA LEU A 217 -22.75 7.82 1.82
C LEU A 217 -23.64 6.89 2.65
N GLY A 218 -23.05 5.96 3.39
CA GLY A 218 -23.78 5.04 4.25
C GLY A 218 -24.54 5.76 5.36
N ILE A 219 -23.92 6.76 5.98
CA ILE A 219 -24.54 7.58 7.01
C ILE A 219 -25.67 8.42 6.41
N ASP A 220 -25.45 9.07 5.26
CA ASP A 220 -26.45 9.92 4.63
C ASP A 220 -27.75 9.14 4.35
N TYR A 221 -27.64 7.97 3.71
CA TYR A 221 -28.80 7.12 3.46
C TYR A 221 -29.47 6.68 4.76
N SER A 222 -28.69 6.26 5.75
CA SER A 222 -29.21 5.82 7.04
C SER A 222 -29.94 6.93 7.81
N ILE A 223 -29.41 8.16 7.78
CA ILE A 223 -30.04 9.34 8.40
C ILE A 223 -31.35 9.68 7.71
N HIS A 224 -31.37 9.71 6.37
CA HIS A 224 -32.58 10.02 5.61
C HIS A 224 -33.71 9.02 5.89
N VAL A 225 -33.39 7.72 5.88
CA VAL A 225 -34.33 6.65 6.24
C VAL A 225 -34.82 6.82 7.67
N TRP A 226 -33.90 6.93 8.64
CA TRP A 226 -34.24 7.05 10.06
C TRP A 226 -35.10 8.27 10.36
N ARG A 227 -34.73 9.44 9.82
CA ARG A 227 -35.44 10.70 10.08
C ARG A 227 -36.87 10.65 9.54
N ARG A 228 -37.08 10.08 8.35
CA ARG A 228 -38.42 9.94 7.75
C ARG A 228 -39.25 8.95 8.54
N PHE A 229 -38.68 7.81 8.92
CA PHE A 229 -39.34 6.81 9.77
C PHE A 229 -39.78 7.42 11.11
N GLU A 230 -38.88 8.11 11.82
CA GLU A 230 -39.18 8.68 13.14
C GLU A 230 -40.24 9.79 13.06
N ALA A 231 -40.20 10.62 12.01
CA ALA A 231 -41.19 11.66 11.77
C ALA A 231 -42.59 11.08 11.53
N MET A 232 -42.70 9.99 10.76
CA MET A 232 -43.98 9.36 10.46
C MET A 232 -44.50 8.53 11.62
N LYS A 233 -43.63 7.79 12.32
CA LYS A 233 -43.97 7.08 13.56
C LYS A 233 -44.53 8.04 14.62
N SER A 234 -43.93 9.22 14.77
CA SER A 234 -44.42 10.26 15.69
C SER A 234 -45.80 10.83 15.30
N LYS A 235 -46.14 10.81 14.01
CA LYS A 235 -47.39 11.37 13.47
C LYS A 235 -48.54 10.36 13.48
N GLU A 236 -48.27 9.12 13.12
CA GLU A 236 -49.29 8.09 12.88
C GLU A 236 -49.40 7.07 14.04
N GLY A 237 -48.42 7.03 14.93
CA GLY A 237 -48.41 6.17 16.12
C GLY A 237 -48.09 4.69 15.85
N ASP A 238 -47.94 4.29 14.59
CA ASP A 238 -47.64 2.92 14.18
C ASP A 238 -46.29 2.82 13.44
N VAL A 239 -45.57 1.73 13.71
CA VAL A 239 -44.26 1.43 13.14
C VAL A 239 -44.40 1.06 11.66
N TRP A 240 -45.44 0.29 11.32
CA TRP A 240 -45.65 -0.20 9.95
C TRP A 240 -46.10 0.91 9.01
N SER A 241 -46.98 1.80 9.49
CA SER A 241 -47.38 2.97 8.73
C SER A 241 -46.18 3.90 8.46
N GLY A 242 -45.33 4.13 9.48
CA GLY A 242 -44.09 4.90 9.34
C GLY A 242 -43.10 4.32 8.34
N LEU A 243 -42.94 2.99 8.32
CA LEU A 243 -42.11 2.32 7.30
C LEU A 243 -42.70 2.44 5.91
N ARG A 244 -44.01 2.21 5.75
CA ARG A 244 -44.68 2.28 4.45
C ARG A 244 -44.49 3.65 3.80
N GLU A 245 -44.69 4.72 4.55
CA GLU A 245 -44.50 6.07 4.06
C GLU A 245 -43.02 6.40 3.80
N MET A 246 -42.11 5.90 4.65
CA MET A 246 -40.66 6.04 4.42
C MET A 246 -40.26 5.43 3.07
N TYR A 247 -40.69 4.20 2.78
CA TYR A 247 -40.41 3.55 1.49
C TYR A 247 -41.07 4.29 0.32
N ALA A 248 -42.33 4.70 0.45
CA ALA A 248 -43.09 5.35 -0.62
C ALA A 248 -42.55 6.74 -0.99
N SER A 249 -41.89 7.43 -0.06
CA SER A 249 -41.35 8.77 -0.25
C SER A 249 -39.82 8.76 -0.33
N THR A 250 -39.15 8.85 0.82
CA THR A 250 -37.69 8.93 0.92
C THR A 250 -37.00 7.72 0.30
N GLY A 251 -37.56 6.51 0.43
CA GLY A 251 -37.01 5.31 -0.19
C GLY A 251 -36.89 5.42 -1.71
N VAL A 252 -37.95 5.85 -2.40
CA VAL A 252 -37.93 6.08 -3.86
C VAL A 252 -36.89 7.14 -4.23
N ALA A 253 -36.83 8.25 -3.48
CA ALA A 253 -35.86 9.31 -3.73
C ALA A 253 -34.41 8.83 -3.57
N LEU A 254 -34.14 8.03 -2.54
CA LEU A 254 -32.81 7.45 -2.29
C LEU A 254 -32.41 6.44 -3.36
N VAL A 255 -33.32 5.56 -3.81
CA VAL A 255 -33.05 4.60 -4.89
C VAL A 255 -32.70 5.32 -6.19
N LEU A 256 -33.46 6.38 -6.55
CA LEU A 256 -33.16 7.17 -7.74
C LEU A 256 -31.83 7.90 -7.62
N SER A 257 -31.54 8.51 -6.46
CA SER A 257 -30.28 9.20 -6.21
C SER A 257 -29.08 8.26 -6.24
N ALA A 258 -29.18 7.10 -5.57
CA ALA A 258 -28.12 6.10 -5.58
C ALA A 258 -27.92 5.52 -6.99
N GLY A 259 -29.01 5.30 -7.74
CA GLY A 259 -28.96 4.85 -9.13
C GLY A 259 -28.19 5.81 -10.03
N THR A 260 -28.43 7.12 -9.93
CA THR A 260 -27.66 8.10 -10.71
C THR A 260 -26.19 8.14 -10.30
N THR A 261 -25.88 8.01 -9.00
CA THR A 261 -24.50 7.94 -8.49
C THR A 261 -23.78 6.68 -8.99
N VAL A 262 -24.43 5.51 -8.93
CA VAL A 262 -23.89 4.25 -9.46
C VAL A 262 -23.60 4.38 -10.95
N CYS A 263 -24.55 4.91 -11.73
CA CYS A 263 -24.34 5.16 -13.15
C CYS A 263 -23.17 6.12 -13.39
N GLY A 264 -23.07 7.19 -12.61
CA GLY A 264 -21.99 8.18 -12.72
C GLY A 264 -20.60 7.57 -12.49
N PHE A 265 -20.43 6.78 -11.42
CA PHE A 265 -19.16 6.09 -11.16
C PHE A 265 -18.90 4.94 -12.14
N SER A 266 -19.94 4.28 -12.65
CA SER A 266 -19.80 3.22 -13.65
C SER A 266 -19.22 3.72 -14.97
N VAL A 267 -19.35 5.02 -15.31
CA VAL A 267 -18.69 5.61 -16.49
C VAL A 267 -17.16 5.47 -16.41
N LEU A 268 -16.58 5.48 -15.21
CA LEU A 268 -15.14 5.34 -15.01
C LEU A 268 -14.60 3.97 -15.43
N LEU A 269 -15.48 2.95 -15.55
CA LEU A 269 -15.10 1.65 -16.10
C LEU A 269 -14.63 1.74 -17.57
N MET A 270 -14.97 2.82 -18.28
CA MET A 270 -14.49 3.07 -19.64
C MET A 270 -13.12 3.77 -19.70
N SER A 271 -12.50 4.05 -18.55
CA SER A 271 -11.16 4.65 -18.49
C SER A 271 -10.11 3.72 -19.09
N GLN A 272 -9.02 4.27 -19.66
CA GLN A 272 -7.87 3.48 -20.09
C GLN A 272 -6.91 3.13 -18.95
N MET A 273 -7.08 3.75 -17.77
CA MET A 273 -6.23 3.53 -16.60
C MET A 273 -6.92 2.53 -15.65
N PRO A 274 -6.34 1.34 -15.40
CA PRO A 274 -6.96 0.31 -14.55
C PRO A 274 -7.31 0.81 -13.15
N VAL A 275 -6.43 1.60 -12.51
CA VAL A 275 -6.66 2.19 -11.19
C VAL A 275 -7.94 3.05 -11.14
N VAL A 276 -8.27 3.73 -12.24
CA VAL A 276 -9.50 4.56 -12.36
C VAL A 276 -10.73 3.69 -12.56
N GLN A 277 -10.61 2.61 -13.34
CA GLN A 277 -11.69 1.63 -13.50
C GLN A 277 -12.06 0.97 -12.17
N GLU A 278 -11.06 0.50 -11.43
CA GLU A 278 -11.22 -0.12 -10.11
C GLU A 278 -11.88 0.84 -9.12
N PHE A 279 -11.43 2.10 -9.07
CA PHE A 279 -12.05 3.12 -8.24
C PHE A 279 -13.52 3.33 -8.57
N GLY A 280 -13.87 3.42 -9.87
CA GLY A 280 -15.25 3.51 -10.31
C GLY A 280 -16.10 2.32 -9.89
N LEU A 281 -15.57 1.10 -10.07
CA LEU A 281 -16.22 -0.14 -9.69
C LEU A 281 -16.50 -0.21 -8.18
N VAL A 282 -15.47 0.00 -7.36
CA VAL A 282 -15.57 -0.10 -5.90
C VAL A 282 -16.50 0.99 -5.36
N THR A 283 -16.48 2.20 -5.93
CA THR A 283 -17.40 3.27 -5.52
C THR A 283 -18.85 2.96 -5.90
N ALA A 284 -19.11 2.40 -7.08
CA ALA A 284 -20.44 1.95 -7.47
C ALA A 284 -20.97 0.84 -6.53
N ILE A 285 -20.13 -0.14 -6.20
CA ILE A 285 -20.45 -1.20 -5.21
C ILE A 285 -20.75 -0.60 -3.84
N THR A 286 -19.94 0.38 -3.42
CA THR A 286 -20.11 1.10 -2.14
C THR A 286 -21.47 1.77 -2.04
N VAL A 287 -21.86 2.52 -3.06
CA VAL A 287 -23.17 3.19 -3.12
C VAL A 287 -24.29 2.15 -3.07
N PHE A 288 -24.17 1.08 -3.84
CA PHE A 288 -25.15 0.01 -3.88
C PHE A 288 -25.32 -0.69 -2.52
N PHE A 289 -24.24 -1.13 -1.88
CA PHE A 289 -24.32 -1.77 -0.56
C PHE A 289 -24.81 -0.82 0.52
N SER A 290 -24.36 0.43 0.51
CA SER A 290 -24.83 1.45 1.44
C SER A 290 -26.34 1.66 1.35
N LEU A 291 -26.88 1.76 0.12
CA LEU A 291 -28.32 1.87 -0.12
C LEU A 291 -29.05 0.62 0.37
N VAL A 292 -28.60 -0.58 -0.02
CA VAL A 292 -29.27 -1.85 0.33
C VAL A 292 -29.32 -2.01 1.85
N LEU A 293 -28.22 -1.76 2.55
CA LEU A 293 -28.17 -1.91 4.00
C LEU A 293 -28.99 -0.83 4.72
N ALA A 294 -28.99 0.41 4.23
CA ALA A 294 -29.87 1.47 4.76
C ALA A 294 -31.37 1.19 4.50
N MET A 295 -31.70 0.56 3.37
CA MET A 295 -33.09 0.27 2.99
C MET A 295 -33.61 -1.06 3.54
N VAL A 296 -32.74 -1.98 3.95
CA VAL A 296 -33.17 -3.32 4.43
C VAL A 296 -32.78 -3.51 5.89
N LEU A 297 -31.49 -3.40 6.20
CA LEU A 297 -30.98 -3.74 7.52
C LEU A 297 -31.41 -2.72 8.58
N LEU A 298 -31.38 -1.43 8.25
CA LEU A 298 -31.80 -0.37 9.18
C LEU A 298 -33.28 -0.49 9.59
N PRO A 299 -34.26 -0.63 8.67
CA PRO A 299 -35.65 -0.90 9.02
C PRO A 299 -35.84 -2.09 9.97
N VAL A 300 -35.11 -3.19 9.76
CA VAL A 300 -35.16 -4.35 10.65
C VAL A 300 -34.76 -3.98 12.07
N PHE A 301 -33.65 -3.25 12.25
CA PHE A 301 -33.22 -2.79 13.57
C PHE A 301 -34.21 -1.81 14.21
N LEU A 302 -34.83 -0.92 13.43
CA LEU A 302 -35.84 0.01 13.92
C LEU A 302 -37.11 -0.70 14.40
N ILE A 303 -37.54 -1.77 13.72
CA ILE A 303 -38.65 -2.61 14.16
C ILE A 303 -38.31 -3.28 15.49
N LEU A 304 -37.14 -3.90 15.60
CA LEU A 304 -36.70 -4.59 16.81
C LEU A 304 -36.63 -3.66 18.03
N ASP A 305 -36.07 -2.45 17.87
CA ASP A 305 -36.03 -1.43 18.93
C ASP A 305 -37.45 -0.99 19.36
N SER A 306 -38.37 -0.85 18.40
CA SER A 306 -39.75 -0.47 18.69
C SER A 306 -40.51 -1.55 19.48
N GLN A 307 -40.32 -2.83 19.15
CA GLN A 307 -40.97 -3.94 19.84
C GLN A 307 -40.43 -4.14 21.26
N SER A 308 -39.11 -3.97 21.44
CA SER A 308 -38.46 -4.02 22.76
C SER A 308 -39.08 -3.01 23.73
N LYS A 309 -39.28 -1.76 23.30
CA LYS A 309 -39.88 -0.69 24.12
C LYS A 309 -41.35 -0.95 24.48
N ASN A 310 -42.12 -1.55 23.57
CA ASN A 310 -43.52 -1.90 23.85
C ASN A 310 -43.62 -3.08 24.85
N GLY A 311 -42.68 -4.03 24.81
CA GLY A 311 -42.62 -5.13 25.77
C GLY A 311 -42.27 -4.69 27.20
N THR A 312 -41.46 -3.64 27.36
CA THR A 312 -41.09 -3.09 28.67
C THR A 312 -42.16 -2.20 29.31
N GLN A 313 -43.13 -1.70 28.54
CA GLN A 313 -44.27 -0.92 29.06
C GLN A 313 -45.47 -1.80 29.46
N ALA A 314 -45.47 -3.08 29.07
CA ALA A 314 -46.53 -4.04 29.38
C ALA A 314 -46.24 -4.93 30.61
N SER A 315 -45.09 -4.74 31.27
CA SER A 315 -44.64 -5.41 32.50
C SER A 315 -44.57 -4.44 33.67
#